data_AF-A0A7X1GMC2-F1
#
_entry.id   AF-A0A7X1GMC2-F1
#
_cell.length_a   1.000
_cell.length_b   1.000
_cell.length_c   1.000
_cell.angle_alpha   90.00
_cell.angle_beta   90.00
_cell.angle_gamma   90.00
#
_symmetry.space_group_name_H-M   'P 1'
#
loop_
_entity.id
_entity.type
_entity.pdbx_description
1 polymer ?
#
loop_
_entity_poly.entity_id
_entity_poly.type
_entity_poly.pdbx_seq_one_letter_code
_entity_poly.pdbx_strand_id
1 'polypeptide(L)'
;MRYGTKVAVIGKTVSENLFQQMSPIGKIIRIKRIPFKVIGLLVEKGQSPMGTDQDDVIMVPLTTARKRLLGKHSSLRQINVSAANEALMKKAQDEITLLLRERHRIHRGKEDDFIIKNMADIQDAATASTRVMTIVLASIASVSLIVGGIGIMNIMLVSVTERTREIGIRMAVGAKTKDILFQFLIESLVLSFAGGTIGVLLGIFASRAISIFAGWPAVVSVQSIILAFSFALAIGVIFGLYPARKASMLNPIEALRYE
;
A
#
# COMPACT_ATOMS: atom_id res chain seq x y z
N MET A 1 -17.97 23.22 -29.74
CA MET A 1 -19.10 23.31 -28.79
C MET A 1 -20.03 24.43 -29.23
N ARG A 2 -21.31 24.14 -29.51
CA ARG A 2 -22.30 25.19 -29.86
C ARG A 2 -22.62 26.03 -28.62
N TYR A 3 -22.54 27.35 -28.73
CA TYR A 3 -22.80 28.27 -27.62
C TYR A 3 -24.26 28.16 -27.13
N GLY A 4 -24.46 28.04 -25.80
CA GLY A 4 -25.79 28.19 -25.16
C GLY A 4 -26.73 26.98 -25.23
N THR A 5 -26.24 25.79 -25.59
CA THR A 5 -27.05 24.57 -25.58
C THR A 5 -27.43 24.15 -24.16
N LYS A 6 -28.71 23.83 -23.93
CA LYS A 6 -29.24 23.33 -22.66
C LYS A 6 -29.01 21.82 -22.55
N VAL A 7 -27.75 21.43 -22.48
CA VAL A 7 -27.34 20.03 -22.34
C VAL A 7 -26.64 19.82 -21.00
N ALA A 8 -26.79 18.63 -20.44
CA ALA A 8 -26.17 18.21 -19.20
C ALA A 8 -25.53 16.82 -19.33
N VAL A 9 -24.43 16.62 -18.62
CA VAL A 9 -23.83 15.31 -18.34
C VAL A 9 -23.97 15.09 -16.85
N ILE A 10 -24.45 13.93 -16.44
CA ILE A 10 -24.73 13.62 -15.03
C ILE A 10 -23.79 12.53 -14.52
N GLY A 11 -23.50 12.54 -13.21
CA GLY A 11 -22.83 11.43 -12.54
C GLY A 11 -23.78 10.28 -12.20
N LYS A 12 -23.21 9.16 -11.73
CA LYS A 12 -23.95 7.90 -11.53
C LYS A 12 -25.00 8.01 -10.42
N THR A 13 -24.65 8.58 -9.27
CA THR A 13 -25.60 8.81 -8.15
C THR A 13 -26.81 9.63 -8.59
N VAL A 14 -26.60 10.70 -9.38
CA VAL A 14 -27.69 11.53 -9.93
C VAL A 14 -28.60 10.72 -10.85
N SER A 15 -28.02 9.84 -11.67
CA SER A 15 -28.77 8.98 -12.58
C SER A 15 -29.64 7.99 -11.80
N GLU A 16 -29.09 7.33 -10.79
CA GLU A 16 -29.82 6.36 -9.96
C GLU A 16 -30.96 7.03 -9.19
N ASN A 17 -30.72 8.21 -8.61
CA ASN A 17 -31.73 8.95 -7.87
C ASN A 17 -32.87 9.48 -8.75
N LEU A 18 -32.58 9.96 -9.96
CA LEU A 18 -33.58 10.59 -10.85
C LEU A 18 -34.25 9.61 -11.82
N PHE A 19 -33.55 8.56 -12.23
CA PHE A 19 -33.98 7.65 -13.30
C PHE A 19 -33.96 6.18 -12.90
N GLN A 20 -33.44 5.83 -11.72
CA GLN A 20 -33.31 4.46 -11.22
C GLN A 20 -32.59 3.58 -12.26
N GLN A 21 -33.25 2.54 -12.79
CA GLN A 21 -32.68 1.64 -13.80
C GLN A 21 -32.92 2.11 -15.25
N MET A 22 -33.61 3.23 -15.48
CA MET A 22 -33.86 3.72 -16.83
C MET A 22 -32.68 4.51 -17.38
N SER A 23 -32.42 4.37 -18.69
CA SER A 23 -31.41 5.17 -19.37
C SER A 23 -31.71 6.67 -19.23
N PRO A 24 -30.76 7.47 -18.70
CA PRO A 24 -30.93 8.91 -18.52
C PRO A 24 -30.74 9.68 -19.85
N ILE A 25 -30.09 9.07 -20.84
CA ILE A 25 -29.71 9.72 -22.09
C ILE A 25 -30.97 10.12 -22.87
N GLY A 26 -31.02 11.38 -23.31
CA GLY A 26 -32.13 11.93 -24.08
C GLY A 26 -33.27 12.51 -23.24
N LYS A 27 -33.33 12.20 -21.94
CA LYS A 27 -34.35 12.72 -21.01
C LYS A 27 -34.05 14.16 -20.60
N ILE A 28 -35.08 14.85 -20.10
CA ILE A 28 -35.00 16.24 -19.64
C ILE A 28 -34.98 16.27 -18.12
N ILE A 29 -33.95 16.90 -17.55
CA ILE A 29 -33.85 17.22 -16.12
C ILE A 29 -34.04 18.72 -15.91
N ARG A 30 -34.57 19.10 -14.74
CA ARG A 30 -34.69 20.52 -14.37
C ARG A 30 -33.58 20.87 -13.38
N ILE A 31 -32.72 21.80 -13.77
CA ILE A 31 -31.71 22.37 -12.87
C ILE A 31 -32.25 23.73 -12.41
N LYS A 32 -32.52 23.86 -11.11
CA LYS A 32 -33.33 24.95 -10.53
C LYS A 32 -34.72 25.01 -11.20
N ARG A 33 -34.92 25.91 -12.16
CA ARG A 33 -36.19 26.09 -12.91
C ARG A 33 -36.05 25.88 -14.41
N ILE A 34 -34.86 25.54 -14.90
CA ILE A 34 -34.55 25.50 -16.34
C ILE A 34 -34.41 24.04 -16.81
N PRO A 35 -35.06 23.65 -17.93
CA PRO A 35 -34.92 22.31 -18.49
C PRO A 35 -33.60 22.13 -19.25
N PHE A 36 -32.92 21.01 -19.01
CA PHE A 36 -31.70 20.56 -19.68
C PHE A 36 -31.88 19.13 -20.21
N LYS A 37 -31.42 18.87 -21.43
CA LYS A 37 -31.39 17.52 -22.00
C LYS A 37 -30.12 16.79 -21.57
N VAL A 38 -30.26 15.59 -21.04
CA VAL A 38 -29.11 14.74 -20.68
C VAL A 38 -28.52 14.13 -21.94
N ILE A 39 -27.23 14.30 -22.16
CA ILE A 39 -26.51 13.79 -23.34
C ILE A 39 -25.44 12.76 -23.02
N GLY A 40 -25.14 12.55 -21.72
CA GLY A 40 -24.12 11.59 -21.30
C GLY A 40 -24.18 11.31 -19.80
N LEU A 41 -23.58 10.19 -19.45
CA LEU A 41 -23.37 9.70 -18.09
C LEU A 41 -21.86 9.64 -17.84
N LEU A 42 -21.39 10.15 -16.71
CA LEU A 42 -19.99 10.03 -16.30
C LEU A 42 -19.68 8.60 -15.85
N VAL A 43 -18.42 8.20 -16.00
CA VAL A 43 -17.91 6.97 -15.41
C VAL A 43 -17.88 7.15 -13.89
N GLU A 44 -18.36 6.13 -13.18
CA GLU A 44 -18.41 6.05 -11.72
C GLU A 44 -17.03 6.18 -11.10
N LYS A 45 -16.92 7.05 -10.10
CA LYS A 45 -15.71 7.24 -9.28
C LYS A 45 -15.91 6.83 -7.83
N GLY A 46 -17.15 6.74 -7.35
CA GLY A 46 -17.49 6.43 -5.98
C GLY A 46 -17.18 7.57 -5.00
N GLN A 47 -17.17 7.23 -3.71
CA GLN A 47 -16.88 8.19 -2.65
C GLN A 47 -15.38 8.49 -2.54
N SER A 48 -15.05 9.76 -2.28
CA SER A 48 -13.71 10.14 -1.90
C SER A 48 -13.34 9.55 -0.53
N PRO A 49 -12.04 9.42 -0.18
CA PRO A 49 -11.61 9.01 1.16
C PRO A 49 -12.14 9.91 2.30
N MET A 50 -12.65 11.10 1.99
CA MET A 50 -13.30 12.02 2.93
C MET A 50 -14.84 11.85 2.99
N GLY A 51 -15.38 10.80 2.37
CA GLY A 51 -16.82 10.50 2.36
C GLY A 51 -17.65 11.40 1.44
N THR A 52 -17.02 12.20 0.57
CA THR A 52 -17.75 13.01 -0.41
C THR A 52 -18.07 12.18 -1.64
N ASP A 53 -19.34 12.12 -2.03
CA ASP A 53 -19.75 11.46 -3.27
C ASP A 53 -19.23 12.24 -4.49
N GLN A 54 -18.37 11.62 -5.30
CA GLN A 54 -17.84 12.23 -6.53
C GLN A 54 -18.77 12.04 -7.73
N ASP A 55 -19.82 11.23 -7.59
CA ASP A 55 -20.80 10.91 -8.62
C ASP A 55 -22.11 11.70 -8.44
N ASP A 56 -22.30 12.41 -7.33
CA ASP A 56 -23.38 13.39 -7.15
C ASP A 56 -23.06 14.74 -7.80
N VAL A 57 -22.87 14.73 -9.13
CA VAL A 57 -22.46 15.91 -9.91
C VAL A 57 -23.25 16.05 -11.21
N ILE A 58 -23.56 17.29 -11.59
CA ILE A 58 -24.16 17.65 -12.88
C ILE A 58 -23.25 18.65 -13.60
N MET A 59 -22.72 18.24 -14.75
CA MET A 59 -21.87 19.07 -15.60
C MET A 59 -22.67 19.70 -16.73
N VAL A 60 -22.59 21.01 -16.85
CA VAL A 60 -23.21 21.80 -17.93
C VAL A 60 -22.17 22.73 -18.57
N PRO A 61 -22.34 23.12 -19.85
CA PRO A 61 -21.43 24.08 -20.47
C PRO A 61 -21.34 25.39 -19.68
N LEU A 62 -20.11 25.85 -19.42
CA LEU A 62 -19.83 27.05 -18.62
C LEU A 62 -20.60 28.28 -19.12
N THR A 63 -20.71 28.44 -20.43
CA THR A 63 -21.45 29.55 -21.06
C THR A 63 -22.94 29.52 -20.71
N THR A 64 -23.56 28.33 -20.68
CA THR A 64 -24.96 28.14 -20.28
C THR A 64 -25.14 28.36 -18.79
N ALA A 65 -24.21 27.88 -17.96
CA ALA A 65 -24.22 28.08 -16.51
C ALA A 65 -24.17 29.56 -16.12
N ARG A 66 -23.23 30.33 -16.68
CA ARG A 66 -23.08 31.77 -16.41
C ARG A 66 -24.33 32.55 -16.83
N LYS A 67 -24.85 32.31 -18.03
CA LYS A 67 -25.97 33.09 -18.57
C LYS A 67 -27.30 32.78 -17.88
N ARG A 68 -27.53 31.55 -17.42
CA ARG A 68 -28.86 31.09 -17.00
C ARG A 68 -28.96 30.57 -15.56
N LEU A 69 -27.87 30.13 -14.93
CA LEU A 69 -27.91 29.50 -13.59
C LEU A 69 -27.28 30.35 -12.49
N LEU A 70 -26.17 31.03 -12.79
CA LEU A 70 -25.32 31.71 -11.80
C LEU A 70 -25.36 33.25 -11.89
N GLY A 71 -25.81 33.81 -13.02
CA GLY A 71 -25.82 35.25 -13.27
C GLY A 71 -24.54 35.76 -13.94
N LYS A 72 -24.63 36.93 -14.61
CA LYS A 72 -23.58 37.46 -15.51
C LYS A 72 -22.23 37.75 -14.81
N HIS A 73 -22.26 37.96 -13.50
CA HIS A 73 -21.11 38.33 -12.66
C HIS A 73 -20.55 37.19 -11.80
N SER A 74 -20.92 35.94 -12.05
CA SER A 74 -20.36 34.82 -11.29
C SER A 74 -18.87 34.60 -11.62
N SER A 75 -17.99 34.80 -10.63
CA SER A 75 -16.58 34.45 -10.71
C SER A 75 -16.38 32.93 -10.81
N LEU A 76 -15.31 32.51 -11.50
CA LEU A 76 -14.90 31.10 -11.53
C LEU A 76 -14.42 30.70 -10.14
N ARG A 77 -14.98 29.62 -9.58
CA ARG A 77 -14.57 29.10 -8.27
C ARG A 77 -13.36 28.18 -8.35
N GLN A 78 -13.21 27.47 -9.45
CA GLN A 78 -12.15 26.48 -9.65
C GLN A 78 -11.85 26.34 -11.15
N ILE A 79 -10.58 26.22 -11.47
CA ILE A 79 -10.09 25.93 -12.82
C ILE A 79 -9.23 24.68 -12.71
N ASN A 80 -9.65 23.60 -13.36
CA ASN A 80 -8.84 22.39 -13.45
C ASN A 80 -7.94 22.51 -14.68
N VAL A 81 -6.65 22.35 -14.47
CA VAL A 81 -5.63 22.36 -15.53
C VAL A 81 -4.93 21.02 -15.50
N SER A 82 -4.69 20.44 -16.68
CA SER A 82 -3.94 19.19 -16.82
C SER A 82 -2.64 19.50 -17.54
N ALA A 83 -1.51 19.13 -16.94
CA ALA A 83 -0.23 19.18 -17.64
C ALA A 83 -0.12 18.02 -18.63
N ALA A 84 0.80 18.16 -19.59
CA ALA A 84 1.08 17.12 -20.59
C ALA A 84 1.81 15.90 -19.99
N ASN A 85 2.60 16.11 -18.94
CA ASN A 85 3.27 15.06 -18.20
C ASN A 85 3.42 15.44 -16.72
N GLU A 86 3.76 14.44 -15.90
CA GLU A 86 3.98 14.61 -14.46
C GLU A 86 5.22 15.48 -14.15
N ALA A 87 6.30 15.30 -14.91
CA ALA A 87 7.55 16.04 -14.71
C ALA A 87 7.41 17.56 -14.88
N LEU A 88 6.44 18.01 -15.69
CA LEU A 88 6.16 19.44 -15.90
C LEU A 88 5.15 19.99 -14.89
N MET A 89 4.59 19.20 -13.97
CA MET A 89 3.55 19.68 -13.05
C MET A 89 4.03 20.86 -12.21
N LYS A 90 5.22 20.77 -11.63
CA LYS A 90 5.79 21.85 -10.80
C LYS A 90 6.09 23.10 -11.63
N LYS A 91 6.67 22.92 -12.82
CA LYS A 91 6.94 24.01 -13.76
C LYS A 91 5.65 24.69 -14.22
N ALA A 92 4.62 23.92 -14.54
CA ALA A 92 3.31 24.43 -14.92
C ALA A 92 2.64 25.18 -13.76
N GLN A 93 2.76 24.71 -12.52
CA GLN A 93 2.30 25.42 -11.33
C GLN A 93 3.00 26.78 -11.19
N ASP A 94 4.33 26.84 -11.35
CA ASP A 94 5.09 28.09 -11.26
C ASP A 94 4.69 29.07 -12.38
N GLU A 95 4.58 28.59 -13.62
CA GLU A 95 4.16 29.40 -14.77
C GLU A 95 2.72 29.92 -14.62
N ILE A 96 1.79 29.08 -14.16
CA ILE A 96 0.40 29.49 -13.88
C ILE A 96 0.36 30.51 -12.75
N THR A 97 1.18 30.34 -11.70
CA THR A 97 1.27 31.30 -10.59
C THR A 97 1.72 32.67 -11.08
N LEU A 98 2.78 32.71 -11.89
CA LEU A 98 3.29 33.95 -12.48
C LEU A 98 2.23 34.61 -13.39
N LEU A 99 1.61 33.81 -14.27
CA LEU A 99 0.57 34.29 -15.18
C LEU A 99 -0.65 34.85 -14.45
N LEU A 100 -1.09 34.20 -13.36
CA LEU A 100 -2.22 34.67 -12.57
C LEU A 100 -1.86 35.93 -11.78
N ARG A 101 -0.67 36.00 -11.17
CA ARG A 101 -0.18 37.22 -10.51
C ARG A 101 -0.15 38.40 -11.47
N GLU A 102 0.34 38.20 -12.68
CA GLU A 102 0.35 39.23 -13.73
C GLU A 102 -1.08 39.66 -14.10
N ARG A 103 -1.97 38.70 -14.37
CA ARG A 103 -3.36 38.99 -14.76
C ARG A 103 -4.18 39.65 -13.64
N HIS A 104 -3.91 39.30 -12.39
CA HIS A 104 -4.56 39.85 -11.20
C HIS A 104 -3.87 41.13 -10.70
N ARG A 105 -2.77 41.55 -11.36
CA ARG A 105 -1.99 42.76 -11.01
C ARG A 105 -1.45 42.73 -9.57
N ILE A 106 -1.05 41.54 -9.11
CA ILE A 106 -0.47 41.33 -7.78
C ILE A 106 1.00 41.76 -7.81
N HIS A 107 1.33 42.76 -7.00
CA HIS A 107 2.68 43.31 -6.94
C HIS A 107 3.58 42.46 -6.05
N ARG A 108 4.90 42.54 -6.27
CA ARG A 108 5.90 41.82 -5.45
C ARG A 108 5.72 42.16 -3.97
N GLY A 109 5.65 41.14 -3.13
CA GLY A 109 5.47 41.27 -1.67
C GLY A 109 4.02 41.24 -1.19
N LYS A 110 3.02 41.20 -2.09
CA LYS A 110 1.63 40.92 -1.72
C LYS A 110 1.35 39.41 -1.77
N GLU A 111 0.45 38.97 -0.89
CA GLU A 111 -0.05 37.59 -0.89
C GLU A 111 -0.96 37.32 -2.10
N ASP A 112 -1.04 36.04 -2.49
CA ASP A 112 -1.87 35.59 -3.59
C ASP A 112 -3.34 35.56 -3.21
N ASP A 113 -4.21 35.98 -4.13
CA ASP A 113 -5.67 35.88 -4.01
C ASP A 113 -6.23 34.56 -4.55
N PHE A 114 -5.36 33.63 -4.95
CA PHE A 114 -5.68 32.31 -5.47
C PHE A 114 -4.87 31.21 -4.79
N ILE A 115 -5.40 30.00 -4.82
CA ILE A 115 -4.72 28.80 -4.31
C ILE A 115 -4.58 27.82 -5.46
N ILE A 116 -3.33 27.43 -5.77
CA ILE A 116 -3.07 26.34 -6.70
C ILE A 116 -2.86 25.07 -5.89
N LYS A 117 -3.70 24.07 -6.14
CA LYS A 117 -3.56 22.73 -5.54
C LYS A 117 -2.96 21.79 -6.58
N ASN A 118 -1.72 21.40 -6.37
CA ASN A 118 -1.08 20.38 -7.19
C ASN A 118 -1.44 19.00 -6.65
N MET A 119 -2.09 18.19 -7.49
CA MET A 119 -2.46 16.82 -7.11
C MET A 119 -1.24 15.91 -6.99
N ALA A 120 -0.12 16.22 -7.67
CA ALA A 120 1.14 15.49 -7.53
C ALA A 120 1.71 15.65 -6.12
N ASP A 121 1.73 16.86 -5.56
CA ASP A 121 2.23 17.10 -4.20
C ASP A 121 1.43 16.33 -3.14
N ILE A 122 0.11 16.20 -3.32
CA ILE A 122 -0.76 15.41 -2.43
C ILE A 122 -0.42 13.92 -2.55
N GLN A 123 -0.20 13.43 -3.77
CA GLN A 123 0.18 12.04 -4.02
C GLN A 123 1.57 11.73 -3.46
N ASP A 124 2.54 12.63 -3.64
CA ASP A 124 3.88 12.53 -3.08
C ASP A 124 3.87 12.51 -1.55
N ALA A 125 3.08 13.38 -0.92
CA ALA A 125 2.94 13.38 0.53
C ALA A 125 2.32 12.07 1.06
N ALA A 126 1.28 11.55 0.40
CA ALA A 126 0.64 10.28 0.77
C ALA A 126 1.59 9.08 0.57
N THR A 127 2.33 9.04 -0.53
CA THR A 127 3.31 7.97 -0.80
C THR A 127 4.50 8.04 0.17
N ALA A 128 4.97 9.24 0.51
CA ALA A 128 6.01 9.44 1.51
C ALA A 128 5.57 8.94 2.90
N SER A 129 4.36 9.29 3.34
CA SER A 129 3.80 8.80 4.61
C SER A 129 3.71 7.27 4.64
N THR A 130 3.20 6.67 3.56
CA THR A 130 3.10 5.22 3.41
C THR A 130 4.48 4.55 3.43
N ARG A 131 5.48 5.16 2.78
CA ARG A 131 6.87 4.68 2.79
C ARG A 131 7.45 4.70 4.21
N VAL A 132 7.25 5.77 4.96
CA VAL A 132 7.71 5.88 6.35
C VAL A 132 7.07 4.81 7.23
N MET A 133 5.75 4.64 7.15
CA MET A 133 5.05 3.56 7.87
C MET A 133 5.56 2.17 7.48
N THR A 134 5.84 1.94 6.19
CA THR A 134 6.42 0.69 5.70
C THR A 134 7.79 0.43 6.33
N ILE A 135 8.66 1.45 6.39
CA ILE A 135 9.99 1.34 7.00
C ILE A 135 9.88 1.05 8.50
N VAL A 136 8.98 1.71 9.21
CA VAL A 136 8.76 1.47 10.65
C VAL A 136 8.30 0.03 10.89
N LEU A 137 7.30 -0.44 10.14
CA LEU A 137 6.81 -1.82 10.25
C LEU A 137 7.88 -2.84 9.88
N ALA A 138 8.65 -2.60 8.82
CA ALA A 138 9.76 -3.45 8.42
C ALA A 138 10.86 -3.50 9.49
N SER A 139 11.14 -2.38 10.17
CA SER A 139 12.11 -2.30 11.26
C SER A 139 11.65 -3.13 12.47
N ILE A 140 10.39 -2.98 12.88
CA ILE A 140 9.80 -3.78 13.97
C ILE A 140 9.84 -5.26 13.63
N ALA A 141 9.41 -5.64 12.42
CA ALA A 141 9.44 -7.02 11.95
C ALA A 141 10.87 -7.59 11.95
N SER A 142 11.86 -6.81 11.52
CA SER A 142 13.27 -7.22 11.52
C SER A 142 13.79 -7.48 12.93
N VAL A 143 13.46 -6.62 13.90
CA VAL A 143 13.82 -6.82 15.30
C VAL A 143 13.16 -8.08 15.86
N SER A 144 11.86 -8.27 15.63
CA SER A 144 11.14 -9.48 16.05
C SER A 144 11.76 -10.75 15.48
N LEU A 145 12.22 -10.69 14.23
CA LEU A 145 12.85 -11.81 13.56
C LEU A 145 14.23 -12.15 14.13
N ILE A 146 15.04 -11.14 14.48
CA ILE A 146 16.33 -11.36 15.17
C ILE A 146 16.09 -12.02 16.53
N VAL A 147 15.11 -11.53 17.31
CA VAL A 147 14.76 -12.12 18.62
C VAL A 147 14.28 -13.57 18.43
N GLY A 148 13.46 -13.84 17.42
CA GLY A 148 13.06 -15.21 17.06
C GLY A 148 14.23 -16.11 16.67
N GLY A 149 15.18 -15.58 15.88
CA GLY A 149 16.40 -16.28 15.48
C GLY A 149 17.30 -16.63 16.67
N ILE A 150 17.47 -15.71 17.62
CA ILE A 150 18.17 -15.99 18.89
C ILE A 150 17.48 -17.13 19.66
N GLY A 151 16.14 -17.16 19.65
CA GLY A 151 15.37 -18.27 20.22
C GLY A 151 15.71 -19.62 19.59
N ILE A 152 15.74 -19.70 18.24
CA ILE A 152 16.15 -20.91 17.51
C ILE A 152 17.56 -21.31 17.91
N MET A 153 18.50 -20.36 17.93
CA MET A 153 19.89 -20.63 18.32
C MET A 153 19.99 -21.22 19.72
N ASN A 154 19.25 -20.67 20.70
CA ASN A 154 19.28 -21.14 22.08
C ASN A 154 18.71 -22.55 22.22
N ILE A 155 17.55 -22.82 21.62
CA ILE A 155 16.94 -24.16 21.63
C ILE A 155 17.90 -25.17 21.01
N MET A 156 18.53 -24.83 19.89
CA MET A 156 19.50 -25.69 19.22
C MET A 156 20.76 -25.92 20.07
N LEU A 157 21.27 -24.89 20.76
CA LEU A 157 22.41 -25.05 21.68
C LEU A 157 22.09 -26.02 22.83
N VAL A 158 20.91 -25.88 23.43
CA VAL A 158 20.44 -26.79 24.50
C VAL A 158 20.29 -28.21 23.96
N SER A 159 19.66 -28.37 22.78
CA SER A 159 19.49 -29.68 22.14
C SER A 159 20.83 -30.37 21.83
N VAL A 160 21.83 -29.63 21.37
CA VAL A 160 23.19 -30.15 21.14
C VAL A 160 23.80 -30.63 22.45
N THR A 161 23.66 -29.86 23.54
CA THR A 161 24.21 -30.26 24.85
C THR A 161 23.52 -31.50 25.42
N GLU A 162 22.20 -31.62 25.28
CA GLU A 162 21.44 -32.81 25.72
C GLU A 162 21.79 -34.06 24.90
N ARG A 163 22.03 -33.90 23.59
CA ARG A 163 22.37 -35.00 22.67
C ARG A 163 23.87 -35.22 22.50
N THR A 164 24.72 -34.63 23.35
CA THR A 164 26.19 -34.69 23.22
C THR A 164 26.70 -36.13 23.10
N ARG A 165 26.21 -37.04 23.94
CA ARG A 165 26.60 -38.46 23.94
C ARG A 165 26.21 -39.19 22.66
N GLU A 166 25.02 -38.92 22.13
CA GLU A 166 24.52 -39.50 20.88
C GLU A 166 25.39 -39.04 19.69
N ILE A 167 25.76 -37.77 19.65
CA ILE A 167 26.65 -37.20 18.61
C ILE A 167 28.03 -37.85 18.71
N GLY A 168 28.56 -38.02 19.92
CA GLY A 168 29.83 -38.70 20.18
C GLY A 168 29.87 -40.14 19.64
N ILE A 169 28.79 -40.91 19.87
CA ILE A 169 28.65 -42.27 19.33
C ILE A 169 28.64 -42.26 17.79
N ARG A 170 27.90 -41.35 17.15
CA ARG A 170 27.89 -41.24 15.68
C ARG A 170 29.27 -40.96 15.11
N MET A 171 30.02 -40.04 15.71
CA MET A 171 31.38 -39.72 15.27
C MET A 171 32.36 -40.89 15.50
N ALA A 172 32.22 -41.62 16.62
CA ALA A 172 33.05 -42.80 16.91
C ALA A 172 32.83 -43.94 15.90
N VAL A 173 31.63 -44.06 15.35
CA VAL A 173 31.27 -45.04 14.29
C VAL A 173 31.65 -44.55 12.89
N GLY A 174 32.18 -43.33 12.76
CA GLY A 174 32.78 -42.81 11.51
C GLY A 174 31.99 -41.71 10.80
N ALA A 175 30.97 -41.11 11.44
CA ALA A 175 30.28 -39.94 10.87
C ALA A 175 31.26 -38.76 10.72
N LYS A 176 31.24 -38.09 9.55
CA LYS A 176 32.09 -36.93 9.31
C LYS A 176 31.49 -35.69 9.99
N THR A 177 32.34 -34.71 10.29
CA THR A 177 31.90 -33.41 10.83
C THR A 177 30.84 -32.74 9.96
N LYS A 178 30.93 -32.91 8.63
CA LYS A 178 29.94 -32.41 7.67
C LYS A 178 28.57 -33.07 7.83
N ASP A 179 28.51 -34.35 8.17
CA ASP A 179 27.26 -35.10 8.30
C ASP A 179 26.47 -34.58 9.51
N ILE A 180 27.16 -34.37 10.63
CA ILE A 180 26.59 -33.77 11.84
C ILE A 180 26.16 -32.32 11.59
N LEU A 181 26.99 -31.54 10.90
CA LEU A 181 26.65 -30.16 10.53
C LEU A 181 25.36 -30.10 9.72
N PHE A 182 25.23 -30.92 8.66
CA PHE A 182 24.04 -30.94 7.82
C PHE A 182 22.81 -31.43 8.56
N GLN A 183 22.94 -32.41 9.46
CA GLN A 183 21.82 -32.86 10.28
C GLN A 183 21.22 -31.71 11.08
N PHE A 184 22.03 -31.00 11.86
CA PHE A 184 21.54 -29.89 12.70
C PHE A 184 21.07 -28.69 11.87
N LEU A 185 21.70 -28.44 10.72
CA LEU A 185 21.24 -27.38 9.80
C LEU A 185 19.87 -27.72 9.18
N ILE A 186 19.62 -29.00 8.86
CA ILE A 186 18.31 -29.45 8.39
C ILE A 186 17.28 -29.35 9.51
N GLU A 187 17.63 -29.70 10.75
CA GLU A 187 16.73 -29.52 11.89
C GLU A 187 16.32 -28.04 12.07
N SER A 188 17.27 -27.10 11.98
CA SER A 188 16.95 -25.66 12.07
C SER A 188 16.14 -25.17 10.86
N LEU A 189 16.41 -25.70 9.67
CA LEU A 189 15.65 -25.38 8.46
C LEU A 189 14.21 -25.89 8.54
N VAL A 190 13.99 -27.10 9.04
CA VAL A 190 12.65 -27.69 9.23
C VAL A 190 11.85 -26.89 10.26
N LEU A 191 12.47 -26.50 11.38
CA LEU A 191 11.83 -25.63 12.37
C LEU A 191 11.43 -24.28 11.77
N SER A 192 12.31 -23.69 10.95
CA SER A 192 12.07 -22.40 10.31
C SER A 192 11.03 -22.49 9.18
N PHE A 193 11.01 -23.60 8.46
CA PHE A 193 9.99 -23.90 7.45
C PHE A 193 8.61 -24.07 8.08
N ALA A 194 8.51 -24.84 9.17
CA ALA A 194 7.27 -25.03 9.91
C ALA A 194 6.77 -23.70 10.50
N GLY A 195 7.64 -22.97 11.20
CA GLY A 195 7.32 -21.65 11.77
C GLY A 195 6.94 -20.63 10.69
N GLY A 196 7.67 -20.59 9.59
CA GLY A 196 7.36 -19.72 8.44
C GLY A 196 6.02 -20.05 7.81
N THR A 197 5.69 -21.34 7.65
CA THR A 197 4.40 -21.78 7.09
C THR A 197 3.25 -21.37 8.00
N ILE A 198 3.38 -21.65 9.30
CA ILE A 198 2.39 -21.27 10.31
C ILE A 198 2.24 -19.74 10.35
N GLY A 199 3.34 -19.00 10.33
CA GLY A 199 3.33 -17.53 10.31
C GLY A 199 2.63 -16.94 9.09
N VAL A 200 2.88 -17.49 7.89
CA VAL A 200 2.19 -17.08 6.65
C VAL A 200 0.69 -17.36 6.76
N LEU A 201 0.29 -18.55 7.22
CA LEU A 201 -1.12 -18.90 7.38
C LEU A 201 -1.83 -17.98 8.39
N LEU A 202 -1.21 -17.73 9.53
CA LEU A 202 -1.73 -16.79 10.54
C LEU A 202 -1.81 -15.36 9.99
N GLY A 203 -0.81 -14.93 9.22
CA GLY A 203 -0.81 -13.61 8.57
C GLY A 203 -1.95 -13.44 7.56
N ILE A 204 -2.19 -14.46 6.73
CA ILE A 204 -3.32 -14.48 5.78
C ILE A 204 -4.66 -14.44 6.53
N PHE A 205 -4.79 -15.25 7.59
CA PHE A 205 -6.02 -15.30 8.38
C PHE A 205 -6.30 -13.97 9.08
N ALA A 206 -5.28 -13.38 9.73
CA ALA A 206 -5.38 -12.08 10.39
C ALA A 206 -5.72 -10.97 9.38
N SER A 207 -5.07 -10.97 8.22
CA SER A 207 -5.35 -10.03 7.12
C SER A 207 -6.80 -10.11 6.66
N ARG A 208 -7.32 -11.34 6.49
CA ARG A 208 -8.71 -11.56 6.09
C ARG A 208 -9.70 -11.15 7.17
N ALA A 209 -9.41 -11.44 8.44
CA ALA A 209 -10.22 -11.01 9.58
C ALA A 209 -10.32 -9.48 9.64
N ILE A 210 -9.19 -8.77 9.53
CA ILE A 210 -9.17 -7.29 9.50
C ILE A 210 -10.00 -6.76 8.33
N SER A 211 -9.91 -7.39 7.16
CA SER A 211 -10.70 -6.97 6.00
C SER A 211 -12.21 -7.07 6.23
N ILE A 212 -12.67 -8.08 6.96
CA ILE A 212 -14.09 -8.28 7.28
C ILE A 212 -14.55 -7.32 8.39
N PHE A 213 -13.79 -7.20 9.48
CA PHE A 213 -14.22 -6.42 10.65
C PHE A 213 -14.01 -4.91 10.50
N ALA A 214 -12.92 -4.48 9.85
CA ALA A 214 -12.60 -3.06 9.68
C ALA A 214 -13.00 -2.49 8.31
N GLY A 215 -13.45 -3.34 7.38
CA GLY A 215 -13.81 -2.93 6.01
C GLY A 215 -12.61 -2.46 5.18
N TRP A 216 -11.39 -2.73 5.62
CA TRP A 216 -10.17 -2.31 4.92
C TRP A 216 -9.80 -3.31 3.82
N PRO A 217 -9.45 -2.86 2.60
CA PRO A 217 -9.00 -3.74 1.54
C PRO A 217 -7.61 -4.27 1.89
N ALA A 218 -7.55 -5.44 2.53
CA ALA A 218 -6.29 -6.09 2.85
C ALA A 218 -5.80 -6.89 1.64
N VAL A 219 -4.84 -6.33 0.90
CA VAL A 219 -4.24 -6.99 -0.26
C VAL A 219 -2.96 -7.70 0.17
N VAL A 220 -3.01 -9.03 0.22
CA VAL A 220 -1.82 -9.87 0.48
C VAL A 220 -1.15 -10.19 -0.85
N SER A 221 0.03 -9.62 -1.09
CA SER A 221 0.81 -9.91 -2.30
C SER A 221 1.56 -11.23 -2.16
N VAL A 222 1.51 -12.05 -3.22
CA VAL A 222 2.30 -13.30 -3.31
C VAL A 222 3.80 -13.04 -3.18
N GLN A 223 4.28 -11.90 -3.73
CA GLN A 223 5.69 -11.52 -3.60
C GLN A 223 6.09 -11.27 -2.14
N SER A 224 5.21 -10.64 -1.35
CA SER A 224 5.46 -10.41 0.07
C SER A 224 5.50 -11.71 0.87
N ILE A 225 4.65 -12.69 0.53
CA ILE A 225 4.67 -14.02 1.15
C ILE A 225 5.99 -14.73 0.85
N ILE A 226 6.39 -14.79 -0.42
CA ILE A 226 7.65 -15.44 -0.82
C ILE A 226 8.85 -14.76 -0.13
N LEU A 227 8.87 -13.43 -0.10
CA LEU A 227 9.93 -12.67 0.55
C LEU A 227 9.99 -13.00 2.04
N ALA A 228 8.87 -12.89 2.76
CA ALA A 228 8.82 -13.19 4.20
C ALA A 228 9.23 -14.65 4.51
N PHE A 229 8.76 -15.60 3.71
CA PHE A 229 9.09 -17.02 3.87
C PHE A 229 10.58 -17.29 3.62
N SER A 230 11.15 -16.72 2.55
CA SER A 230 12.59 -16.82 2.27
C SER A 230 13.44 -16.23 3.39
N PHE A 231 12.97 -15.13 3.99
CA PHE A 231 13.64 -14.47 5.11
C PHE A 231 13.61 -15.33 6.38
N ALA A 232 12.48 -16.00 6.66
CA ALA A 232 12.38 -16.96 7.77
C ALA A 232 13.36 -18.13 7.61
N LEU A 233 13.48 -18.70 6.41
CA LEU A 233 14.45 -19.77 6.12
C LEU A 233 15.90 -19.28 6.27
N ALA A 234 16.21 -18.09 5.76
CA ALA A 234 17.55 -17.51 5.87
C ALA A 234 17.97 -17.34 7.33
N ILE A 235 17.06 -16.88 8.20
CA ILE A 235 17.29 -16.74 9.65
C ILE A 235 17.53 -18.10 10.30
N GLY A 236 16.75 -19.12 9.93
CA GLY A 236 16.96 -20.50 10.37
C GLY A 236 18.34 -21.04 10.06
N VAL A 237 18.86 -20.73 8.88
CA VAL A 237 20.22 -21.11 8.47
C VAL A 237 21.26 -20.32 9.24
N ILE A 238 21.13 -18.99 9.31
CA ILE A 238 22.11 -18.11 9.97
C ILE A 238 22.25 -18.45 11.46
N PHE A 239 21.14 -18.54 12.19
CA PHE A 239 21.15 -18.82 13.63
C PHE A 239 21.33 -20.31 13.96
N GLY A 240 21.01 -21.22 13.04
CA GLY A 240 21.28 -22.65 13.18
C GLY A 240 22.75 -23.02 12.88
N LEU A 241 23.47 -22.21 12.10
CA LEU A 241 24.84 -22.51 11.70
C LEU A 241 25.80 -22.58 12.88
N TYR A 242 25.69 -21.65 13.84
CA TYR A 242 26.55 -21.64 15.03
C TYR A 242 26.44 -22.92 15.88
N PRO A 243 25.24 -23.32 16.36
CA PRO A 243 25.08 -24.56 17.12
C PRO A 243 25.42 -25.80 16.31
N ALA A 244 25.03 -25.87 15.02
CA ALA A 244 25.38 -26.99 14.16
C ALA A 244 26.90 -27.15 14.02
N ARG A 245 27.63 -26.03 13.87
CA ARG A 245 29.09 -26.04 13.82
C ARG A 245 29.69 -26.48 15.15
N LYS A 246 29.15 -25.99 16.27
CA LYS A 246 29.57 -26.40 17.62
C LYS A 246 29.40 -27.91 17.82
N ALA A 247 28.27 -28.48 17.40
CA ALA A 247 28.01 -29.92 17.46
C ALA A 247 29.00 -30.73 16.61
N SER A 248 29.29 -30.26 15.39
CA SER A 248 30.19 -30.96 14.46
C SER A 248 31.66 -31.00 14.88
N MET A 249 32.06 -30.13 15.83
CA MET A 249 33.45 -30.01 16.30
C MET A 249 33.65 -30.61 17.70
N LEU A 250 32.69 -31.39 18.20
CA LEU A 250 32.83 -32.12 19.47
C LEU A 250 33.88 -33.23 19.34
N ASN A 251 34.71 -33.42 20.37
CA ASN A 251 35.64 -34.54 20.43
C ASN A 251 34.88 -35.82 20.81
N PRO A 252 34.99 -36.92 20.04
CA PRO A 252 34.27 -38.17 20.33
C PRO A 252 34.59 -38.75 21.71
N ILE A 253 35.84 -38.63 22.15
CA ILE A 253 36.32 -39.14 23.44
C ILE A 253 35.72 -38.32 24.60
N GLU A 254 35.67 -36.99 24.48
CA GLU A 254 35.07 -36.11 25.50
C GLU A 254 33.55 -36.27 25.56
N ALA A 255 32.91 -36.43 24.40
CA ALA A 255 31.46 -36.62 24.29
C ALA A 255 30.96 -37.94 24.93
N LEU A 256 31.80 -38.99 24.94
CA LEU A 256 31.49 -40.29 25.57
C LEU A 256 31.75 -40.30 27.09
N ARG A 257 32.52 -39.33 27.60
CA ARG A 257 32.91 -39.22 29.01
C ARG A 257 31.98 -38.30 29.81
N TYR A 258 31.07 -37.60 29.13
CA TYR A 258 30.00 -36.83 29.74
C TYR A 258 28.93 -37.77 30.31
N GLU A 259 28.69 -37.67 31.63
CA GLU A 259 27.49 -38.19 32.31
C GLU A 259 26.31 -37.22 32.14
#